data_AF-A0A4V2JV74-F1
#
_entry.id   AF-A0A4V2JV74-F1
#
_cell.length_a   1.000
_cell.length_b   1.000
_cell.length_c   1.000
_cell.angle_alpha   90.00
_cell.angle_beta   90.00
_cell.angle_gamma   90.00
#
_symmetry.space_group_name_H-M   'P 1'
#
loop_
_entity.id
_entity.type
_entity.pdbx_description
1 polymer ?
#
loop_
_entity_poly.entity_id
_entity_poly.type
_entity_poly.pdbx_seq_one_letter_code
_entity_poly.pdbx_strand_id
1 'polypeptide(L)'
;MLGHDYTRRHNEVVRFLHLLLLNRYNFKSLKRIRSHSVQKILDNKYAELRVDTRIKTDVKIRNNRPDIFILDKKKNKITLIEVGITSQDSLQIVITNKSWEV
;
A
#
# COMPACT_ATOMS: atom_id res chain seq x y z
N MET A 1 -7.34 -7.76 -23.17
CA MET A 1 -8.31 -7.12 -22.24
C MET A 1 -8.17 -7.53 -20.77
N LEU A 2 -7.25 -8.43 -20.37
CA LEU A 2 -7.11 -8.87 -18.97
C LEU A 2 -6.38 -7.88 -18.02
N GLY A 3 -5.41 -7.12 -18.55
CA GLY A 3 -4.58 -6.21 -17.77
C GLY A 3 -5.35 -4.99 -17.19
N HIS A 4 -6.32 -4.46 -17.94
CA HIS A 4 -7.13 -3.34 -17.46
C HIS A 4 -8.00 -3.71 -16.24
N ASP A 5 -8.55 -4.93 -16.21
CA ASP A 5 -9.33 -5.41 -15.07
C ASP A 5 -8.45 -5.73 -13.85
N TYR A 6 -7.19 -6.14 -14.05
CA TYR A 6 -6.23 -6.27 -12.95
C TYR A 6 -5.93 -4.91 -12.32
N THR A 7 -5.46 -3.93 -13.12
CA THR A 7 -5.06 -2.61 -12.61
C THR A 7 -6.23 -1.89 -11.95
N ARG A 8 -7.45 -1.99 -12.50
CA ARG A 8 -8.65 -1.42 -11.87
C ARG A 8 -8.90 -2.00 -10.49
N ARG A 9 -8.95 -3.34 -10.37
CA ARG A 9 -9.18 -4.02 -9.07
C ARG A 9 -8.07 -3.73 -8.07
N HIS A 10 -6.82 -3.73 -8.52
CA HIS A 10 -5.67 -3.38 -7.70
C HIS A 10 -5.82 -1.99 -7.10
N ASN A 11 -6.10 -0.99 -7.95
CA ASN A 11 -6.25 0.39 -7.53
C ASN A 11 -7.46 0.59 -6.60
N GLU A 12 -8.55 -0.15 -6.80
CA GLU A 12 -9.69 -0.14 -5.88
C GLU A 12 -9.32 -0.68 -4.49
N VAL A 13 -8.56 -1.78 -4.42
CA VAL A 13 -8.09 -2.35 -3.15
C VAL A 13 -7.11 -1.40 -2.46
N VAL A 14 -6.14 -0.83 -3.19
CA VAL A 14 -5.22 0.19 -2.65
C VAL A 14 -6.00 1.39 -2.12
N ARG A 15 -7.02 1.85 -2.84
CA ARG A 15 -7.88 2.97 -2.42
C ARG A 15 -8.65 2.66 -1.14
N PHE A 16 -9.18 1.44 -1.02
CA PHE A 16 -9.88 0.99 0.19
C PHE A 16 -8.92 0.91 1.38
N LEU A 17 -7.75 0.27 1.21
CA LEU A 17 -6.73 0.17 2.25
C LEU A 17 -6.25 1.54 2.71
N HIS A 18 -5.99 2.45 1.77
CA HIS A 18 -5.60 3.82 2.10
C HIS A 18 -6.64 4.48 3.01
N LEU A 19 -7.93 4.41 2.66
CA LEU A 19 -8.99 4.99 3.48
C LEU A 19 -9.07 4.36 4.88
N LEU A 20 -8.96 3.02 4.97
CA LEU A 20 -8.95 2.30 6.24
C LEU A 20 -7.79 2.77 7.14
N LEU A 21 -6.60 2.92 6.58
CA LEU A 21 -5.40 3.35 7.28
C LEU A 21 -5.52 4.80 7.75
N LEU A 22 -6.08 5.69 6.92
CA LEU A 22 -6.35 7.07 7.35
C LEU A 22 -7.22 7.11 8.61
N ASN A 23 -8.29 6.32 8.63
CA ASN A 23 -9.19 6.25 9.79
C ASN A 23 -8.46 5.68 11.02
N ARG A 24 -7.65 4.63 10.84
CA ARG A 24 -6.90 3.99 11.95
C ARG A 24 -5.88 4.94 12.59
N TYR A 25 -5.21 5.75 11.79
CA TYR A 25 -4.18 6.68 12.25
C TYR A 25 -4.69 8.11 12.48
N ASN A 26 -6.02 8.28 12.53
CA ASN A 26 -6.71 9.55 12.81
C ASN A 26 -6.29 10.70 11.86
N PHE A 27 -6.07 10.39 10.59
CA PHE A 27 -5.93 11.42 9.56
C PHE A 27 -7.29 12.06 9.27
N LYS A 28 -7.28 13.32 8.80
CA LYS A 28 -8.49 13.94 8.25
C LYS A 28 -8.86 13.21 6.95
N SER A 29 -9.94 12.45 6.97
CA SER A 29 -10.40 11.62 5.84
C SER A 29 -11.89 11.84 5.55
N LEU A 30 -12.30 11.53 4.32
CA LEU A 30 -13.71 11.43 3.95
C LEU A 30 -14.26 10.06 4.36
N LYS A 31 -15.47 10.00 4.91
CA LYS A 31 -16.05 8.73 5.41
C LYS A 31 -16.47 7.73 4.31
N ARG A 32 -16.58 8.15 3.04
CA ARG A 32 -17.14 7.34 1.95
C ARG A 32 -16.11 7.06 0.86
N ILE A 33 -15.99 5.81 0.45
CA ILE A 33 -15.02 5.38 -0.56
C ILE A 33 -15.25 5.99 -1.95
N ARG A 34 -16.50 6.25 -2.33
CA ARG A 34 -16.84 6.79 -3.67
C ARG A 34 -16.18 8.13 -3.93
N SER A 35 -16.07 8.98 -2.90
CA SER A 35 -15.45 10.31 -2.98
C SER A 35 -13.99 10.33 -2.53
N HIS A 36 -13.42 9.17 -2.14
CA HIS A 36 -12.07 9.10 -1.60
C HIS A 36 -11.04 9.13 -2.72
N SER A 37 -10.07 10.03 -2.61
CA SER A 37 -8.92 10.13 -3.51
C SER A 37 -7.66 9.70 -2.78
N VAL A 38 -6.81 8.94 -3.45
CA VAL A 38 -5.55 8.45 -2.88
C VAL A 38 -4.51 9.57 -2.95
N GLN A 39 -3.98 9.96 -1.80
CA GLN A 39 -2.92 10.97 -1.71
C GLN A 39 -1.58 10.26 -1.59
N LYS A 40 -0.56 10.72 -2.33
CA LYS A 40 0.74 10.06 -2.38
C LYS A 40 1.48 10.09 -1.05
N ILE A 41 1.40 11.19 -0.31
CA ILE A 41 2.09 11.37 0.96
C ILE A 41 1.16 12.15 1.88
N LEU A 42 0.97 11.63 3.08
CA LEU A 42 0.23 12.26 4.16
C LEU A 42 1.02 12.09 5.44
N ASP A 43 1.15 13.18 6.19
CA ASP A 43 1.85 13.15 7.46
C ASP A 43 1.02 13.82 8.56
N ASN A 44 1.08 13.27 9.76
CA ASN A 44 0.52 13.87 10.96
C ASN A 44 1.44 13.63 12.18
N LYS A 45 0.96 13.99 13.37
CA LYS A 45 1.72 13.83 14.62
C LYS A 45 2.07 12.37 14.95
N TYR A 46 1.25 11.42 14.51
CA TYR A 46 1.31 10.03 14.93
C TYR A 46 1.88 9.09 13.87
N ALA A 47 1.68 9.41 12.59
CA ALA A 47 2.11 8.56 11.50
C ALA A 47 2.37 9.32 10.21
N GLU A 48 3.18 8.72 9.36
CA GLU A 48 3.34 9.10 7.96
C GLU A 48 2.85 7.96 7.07
N LEU A 49 1.96 8.26 6.13
CA LEU A 49 1.41 7.34 5.14
C LEU A 49 1.89 7.77 3.76
N ARG A 50 2.50 6.85 3.01
CA ARG A 50 2.89 7.09 1.62
C ARG A 50 2.35 5.98 0.72
N VAL A 51 1.95 6.33 -0.50
CA VAL A 51 1.45 5.38 -1.51
C VAL A 51 2.30 5.48 -2.76
N ASP A 52 2.75 4.32 -3.25
CA ASP A 52 3.49 4.20 -4.50
C ASP A 52 4.70 5.16 -4.55
N THR A 53 5.44 5.24 -3.44
CA THR A 53 6.63 6.11 -3.29
C THR A 53 7.87 5.30 -2.97
N ARG A 54 9.03 5.77 -3.44
CA ARG A 54 10.32 5.14 -3.13
C ARG A 54 10.76 5.47 -1.70
N ILE A 55 11.27 4.47 -1.01
CA ILE A 55 11.92 4.64 0.30
C ILE A 55 13.39 5.00 0.08
N LYS A 56 13.81 6.15 0.60
CA LYS A 56 15.23 6.54 0.62
C LYS A 56 15.95 5.72 1.68
N THR A 57 17.04 5.10 1.28
CA THR A 57 17.94 4.30 2.13
C THR A 57 19.38 4.59 1.69
N ASP A 58 20.34 4.38 2.57
CA ASP A 58 21.76 4.68 2.29
C ASP A 58 22.35 3.72 1.26
N VAL A 59 21.78 2.52 1.14
CA VAL A 59 22.13 1.51 0.14
C VAL A 59 21.10 1.50 -0.98
N LYS A 60 21.54 1.37 -2.23
CA LYS A 60 20.63 1.31 -3.39
C LYS A 60 19.89 -0.03 -3.44
N ILE A 61 18.64 -0.03 -3.00
CA ILE A 61 17.73 -1.18 -3.14
C ILE A 61 16.94 -1.04 -4.45
N ARG A 62 16.96 -2.10 -5.29
CA ARG A 62 16.27 -2.09 -6.61
C ARG A 62 14.75 -1.99 -6.48
N ASN A 63 14.16 -2.74 -5.55
CA ASN A 63 12.72 -2.90 -5.38
C ASN A 63 12.23 -2.17 -4.11
N ASN A 64 12.45 -0.85 -4.05
CA ASN A 64 12.20 -0.03 -2.85
C ASN A 64 10.91 0.82 -2.90
N ARG A 65 9.95 0.43 -3.73
CA ARG A 65 8.72 1.18 -3.99
C ARG A 65 7.51 0.32 -3.65
N PRO A 66 7.09 0.28 -2.37
CA PRO A 66 5.93 -0.49 -1.99
C PRO A 66 4.62 0.19 -2.40
N ASP A 67 3.53 -0.58 -2.49
CA ASP A 67 2.21 -0.03 -2.76
C ASP A 67 1.79 0.95 -1.65
N ILE A 68 1.95 0.57 -0.38
CA ILE A 68 1.69 1.44 0.77
C ILE A 68 2.81 1.31 1.81
N PHE A 69 3.29 2.46 2.28
CA PHE A 69 4.25 2.62 3.37
C PHE A 69 3.58 3.34 4.54
N ILE A 70 3.81 2.84 5.76
CA ILE A 70 3.35 3.49 7.00
C ILE A 70 4.52 3.56 7.97
N LEU A 71 4.81 4.76 8.47
CA LEU A 71 5.66 4.96 9.64
C LEU A 71 4.77 5.29 10.85
N ASP A 72 4.70 4.38 11.82
CA ASP A 72 4.12 4.67 13.14
C ASP A 72 5.20 5.38 13.98
N LYS A 73 5.07 6.70 14.13
CA LYS A 73 6.06 7.55 14.82
C LYS A 73 6.10 7.26 16.32
N LYS A 74 5.00 6.78 16.91
CA LYS A 74 4.94 6.46 18.34
C LYS A 74 5.68 5.16 18.66
N LYS A 75 5.53 4.15 17.78
CA LYS A 75 6.16 2.83 17.96
C LYS A 75 7.52 2.73 17.28
N ASN A 76 7.91 3.76 16.52
CA ASN A 76 9.07 3.74 15.64
C ASN A 76 9.09 2.49 14.72
N LYS A 77 7.93 2.15 14.16
CA LYS A 77 7.74 0.93 13.35
C LYS A 77 7.30 1.30 11.94
N ILE A 78 8.01 0.75 10.96
CA ILE A 78 7.63 0.83 9.55
C ILE A 78 6.80 -0.41 9.18
N THR A 79 5.72 -0.21 8.44
CA THR A 79 4.91 -1.26 7.82
C THR A 79 4.87 -1.03 6.32
N LEU A 80 5.25 -2.05 5.55
CA LEU A 80 5.18 -2.05 4.08
C LEU A 80 4.06 -3.01 3.67
N ILE A 81 3.23 -2.59 2.72
CA ILE A 81 2.08 -3.36 2.23
C ILE A 81 2.19 -3.48 0.72
N GLU A 82 2.04 -4.70 0.23
CA GLU A 82 1.99 -5.08 -1.18
C GLU A 82 0.62 -5.69 -1.48
N VAL A 83 -0.03 -5.26 -2.55
CA VAL A 83 -1.34 -5.73 -2.97
C VAL A 83 -1.19 -6.65 -4.18
N GLY A 84 -1.54 -7.93 -4.01
CA GLY A 84 -1.65 -8.88 -5.12
C GLY A 84 -3.12 -9.19 -5.41
N ILE A 85 -3.56 -8.97 -6.65
CA ILE A 85 -4.90 -9.40 -7.08
C ILE A 85 -4.77 -10.72 -7.83
N THR A 86 -5.16 -11.81 -7.20
CA THR A 86 -5.08 -13.15 -7.81
C THR A 86 -6.47 -13.78 -7.83
N SER A 87 -6.75 -14.66 -8.79
CA SER A 87 -7.88 -15.57 -8.64
C SER A 87 -7.56 -16.58 -7.54
N GLN A 88 -8.57 -17.05 -6.81
CA GLN A 88 -8.40 -18.07 -5.76
C GLN A 88 -7.54 -19.25 -6.26
N ASP A 89 -7.75 -19.67 -7.51
CA ASP A 89 -7.08 -20.79 -8.16
C ASP A 89 -5.59 -20.57 -8.41
N SER A 90 -5.14 -19.31 -8.45
CA SER A 90 -3.74 -18.92 -8.76
C SER A 90 -2.92 -18.53 -7.52
N LEU A 91 -3.53 -18.57 -6.33
CA LEU A 91 -2.90 -18.09 -5.08
C LEU A 91 -1.58 -18.80 -4.77
N GLN A 92 -1.52 -20.13 -4.92
CA GLN A 92 -0.30 -20.91 -4.62
C GLN A 92 0.88 -20.52 -5.52
N ILE A 93 0.63 -20.23 -6.81
CA ILE A 93 1.65 -19.85 -7.81
C ILE A 93 2.17 -18.43 -7.55
N VAL A 94 1.29 -17.49 -7.18
CA VAL A 94 1.70 -16.11 -6.89
C VAL A 94 2.49 -16.03 -5.59
N ILE A 95 2.11 -16.81 -4.58
CA ILE A 95 2.84 -16.88 -3.29
C ILE A 95 4.25 -17.44 -3.50
N THR A 96 4.39 -18.52 -4.27
CA THR A 96 5.70 -19.13 -4.55
C THR A 96 6.64 -18.18 -5.30
N ASN A 97 6.15 -17.45 -6.30
CA ASN A 97 6.96 -16.48 -7.04
C ASN A 97 7.31 -15.20 -6.25
N LYS A 98 6.55 -14.86 -5.21
CA LYS A 98 6.86 -13.74 -4.29
C LYS A 98 7.72 -14.17 -3.09
N SER A 99 8.13 -15.44 -3.02
CA SER A 99 9.09 -15.88 -2.00
C SER A 99 10.35 -15.03 -2.16
N TRP A 100 10.63 -14.20 -1.16
CA TRP A 100 11.84 -13.39 -1.13
C TRP A 100 13.02 -14.36 -1.16
N GLU A 101 13.65 -14.52 -2.32
CA GLU A 101 15.00 -15.07 -2.39
C GLU A 101 15.87 -14.08 -1.60
N VAL A 102 16.19 -14.50 -0.37
CA VAL A 102 17.07 -13.79 0.56
C VAL A 102 18.50 -14.11 0.21
#